data_AF-A0A965CXA1-F1
#
_entry.id   AF-A0A965CXA1-F1
#
_cell.length_a   1.000
_cell.length_b   1.000
_cell.length_c   1.000
_cell.angle_alpha   90.00
_cell.angle_beta   90.00
_cell.angle_gamma   90.00
#
_symmetry.space_group_name_H-M   'P 1'
#
loop_
_entity.id
_entity.type
_entity.pdbx_description
1 polymer ?
#
loop_
_entity_poly.entity_id
_entity_poly.type
_entity_poly.pdbx_seq_one_letter_code
_entity_poly.pdbx_strand_id
1 'polypeptide(L)'
;MVEKSDLKPGNEGLGPLAGDEVHARWKMANGWTSTFDSIRGHGIKSANFGLQIVGNQGVIDLRCDREPFAHFREGCPWLPDRKTEPWVPISSLGIGKSETVPISQTVQNHKSALINLIESVEKNRSPLCGLEEGISTVRFVQSVFASHVESGKNVRFPLKLRKHSLSAL
;
A
#
# COMPACT_ATOMS: atom_id res chain seq x y z
N MET A 1 8.01 -21.01 -9.44
CA MET A 1 8.89 -19.94 -8.91
C MET A 1 9.45 -19.20 -10.10
N VAL A 2 9.72 -17.90 -9.97
CA VAL A 2 10.34 -17.09 -11.03
C VAL A 2 11.83 -17.46 -11.16
N GLU A 3 12.29 -17.67 -12.38
CA GLU A 3 13.68 -17.96 -12.72
C GLU A 3 14.27 -16.86 -13.64
N LYS A 4 15.58 -16.94 -13.91
CA LYS A 4 16.27 -15.95 -14.76
C LYS A 4 15.63 -15.80 -16.15
N SER A 5 15.14 -16.89 -16.73
CA SER A 5 14.48 -16.90 -18.04
C SER A 5 13.15 -16.14 -18.06
N ASP A 6 12.54 -15.91 -16.89
CA ASP A 6 11.27 -15.19 -16.77
C ASP A 6 11.48 -13.67 -16.68
N LEU A 7 12.72 -13.22 -16.46
CA LEU A 7 13.05 -11.80 -16.36
C LEU A 7 12.85 -11.10 -17.70
N LYS A 8 12.11 -10.00 -17.63
CA LYS A 8 11.89 -9.09 -18.76
C LYS A 8 12.35 -7.69 -18.38
N PRO A 9 12.84 -6.89 -19.33
CA PRO A 9 13.03 -5.46 -19.10
C PRO A 9 11.71 -4.84 -18.64
N GLY A 10 11.73 -4.12 -17.51
CA GLY A 10 10.59 -3.35 -17.06
C GLY A 10 10.47 -2.03 -17.83
N ASN A 11 9.25 -1.51 -17.87
CA ASN A 11 8.96 -0.21 -18.47
C ASN A 11 9.41 0.93 -17.52
N GLU A 12 9.45 2.17 -18.03
CA GLU A 12 9.55 3.38 -17.21
C GLU A 12 10.73 3.42 -16.22
N GLY A 13 11.83 2.74 -16.54
CA GLY A 13 13.03 2.71 -15.69
C GLY A 13 12.89 1.87 -14.41
N LEU A 14 11.87 1.02 -14.32
CA LEU A 14 11.60 0.17 -13.15
C LEU A 14 12.67 -0.91 -12.88
N GLY A 15 13.55 -1.17 -13.84
CA GLY A 15 14.49 -2.30 -13.80
C GLY A 15 13.84 -3.60 -14.29
N PRO A 16 14.50 -4.76 -14.14
CA PRO A 16 13.94 -6.05 -14.58
C PRO A 16 12.70 -6.44 -13.75
N LEU A 17 11.71 -7.04 -14.41
CA LEU A 17 10.46 -7.51 -13.83
C LEU A 17 10.23 -8.99 -14.15
N ALA A 18 9.53 -9.71 -13.27
CA ALA A 18 9.04 -11.06 -13.51
C ALA A 18 7.91 -11.43 -12.56
N GLY A 19 7.16 -12.47 -12.93
CA GLY A 19 6.00 -12.95 -12.20
C GLY A 19 4.73 -12.15 -12.49
N ASP A 20 3.59 -12.80 -12.27
CA ASP A 20 2.25 -12.18 -12.36
C ASP A 20 1.62 -12.00 -10.96
N GLU A 21 2.30 -12.44 -9.90
CA GLU A 21 1.80 -12.43 -8.52
C GLU A 21 2.92 -12.04 -7.53
N VAL A 22 2.55 -11.26 -6.52
CA VAL A 22 3.41 -10.83 -5.42
C VAL A 22 2.69 -11.07 -4.10
N HIS A 23 3.37 -11.75 -3.19
CA HIS A 23 2.94 -11.94 -1.81
C HIS A 23 4.08 -11.52 -0.89
N ALA A 24 3.86 -10.49 -0.08
CA ALA A 24 4.88 -9.93 0.79
C ALA A 24 4.37 -9.75 2.21
N ARG A 25 5.28 -9.94 3.18
CA ARG A 25 5.02 -9.72 4.59
C ARG A 25 6.21 -9.01 5.22
N TRP A 26 5.93 -8.01 6.05
CA TRP A 26 6.93 -7.28 6.83
C TRP A 26 6.61 -7.33 8.31
N LYS A 27 7.64 -7.55 9.12
CA LYS A 27 7.61 -7.29 10.56
C LYS A 27 8.14 -5.88 10.80
N MET A 28 7.24 -5.00 11.22
CA MET A 28 7.53 -3.59 11.44
C MET A 28 8.23 -3.38 12.79
N ALA A 29 8.98 -2.29 12.94
CA ALA A 29 9.74 -1.99 14.16
C ALA A 29 8.83 -1.80 15.39
N ASN A 30 7.60 -1.31 15.19
CA ASN A 30 6.57 -1.17 16.22
C ASN A 30 5.84 -2.48 16.56
N GLY A 31 6.29 -3.62 16.01
CA GLY A 31 5.69 -4.94 16.22
C GLY A 31 4.51 -5.26 15.31
N TRP A 32 4.08 -4.34 14.44
CA TRP A 32 3.00 -4.60 13.50
C TRP A 32 3.43 -5.58 12.41
N THR A 33 2.45 -6.32 11.90
CA THR A 33 2.62 -7.12 10.68
C THR A 33 1.93 -6.39 9.54
N SER A 34 2.67 -6.12 8.47
CA SER A 34 2.12 -5.61 7.22
C SER A 34 2.16 -6.71 6.17
N THR A 35 1.12 -6.84 5.37
CA THR A 35 1.07 -7.73 4.22
C THR A 35 0.72 -6.96 2.96
N PHE A 36 1.17 -7.46 1.81
CA PHE A 36 0.79 -6.93 0.51
C PHE A 36 0.65 -8.08 -0.47
N ASP A 37 -0.49 -8.12 -1.14
CA ASP A 37 -0.83 -9.12 -2.14
C ASP A 37 -1.23 -8.40 -3.42
N SER A 38 -0.64 -8.79 -4.55
CA SER A 38 -0.98 -8.27 -5.86
C SER A 38 -0.93 -9.42 -6.85
N ILE A 39 -2.05 -9.67 -7.52
CA ILE A 39 -2.22 -10.78 -8.47
C ILE A 39 -2.80 -10.19 -9.75
N ARG A 40 -2.10 -10.36 -10.86
CA ARG A 40 -2.52 -9.81 -12.15
C ARG A 40 -3.85 -10.41 -12.58
N GLY A 41 -4.82 -9.54 -12.85
CA GLY A 41 -6.14 -9.95 -13.34
C GLY A 41 -7.05 -10.61 -12.30
N HIS A 42 -6.66 -10.61 -11.02
CA HIS A 42 -7.47 -11.14 -9.94
C HIS A 42 -8.42 -10.08 -9.35
N GLY A 43 -9.48 -10.53 -8.66
CA GLY A 43 -10.44 -9.66 -8.00
C GLY A 43 -11.42 -8.95 -8.94
N ILE A 44 -12.05 -7.89 -8.44
CA ILE A 44 -13.03 -7.07 -9.15
C ILE A 44 -12.36 -5.74 -9.51
N LYS A 45 -12.30 -5.39 -10.80
CA LYS A 45 -11.58 -4.20 -11.31
C LYS A 45 -11.82 -2.90 -10.52
N SER A 46 -13.01 -2.71 -9.95
CA SER A 46 -13.41 -1.53 -9.18
C SER A 46 -13.11 -1.58 -7.68
N ALA A 47 -12.35 -2.56 -7.19
CA ALA A 47 -11.95 -2.69 -5.77
C ALA A 47 -10.54 -3.26 -5.58
N ASN A 48 -9.73 -3.32 -6.63
CA ASN A 48 -8.52 -4.14 -6.65
C ASN A 48 -7.34 -3.50 -5.90
N PHE A 49 -7.47 -2.26 -5.43
CA PHE A 49 -6.47 -1.60 -4.61
C PHE A 49 -7.09 -1.06 -3.33
N GLY A 50 -6.47 -1.36 -2.19
CA GLY A 50 -6.94 -0.85 -0.92
C GLY A 50 -5.97 -1.12 0.22
N LEU A 51 -6.23 -0.47 1.34
CA LEU A 51 -5.51 -0.65 2.59
C LEU A 51 -6.51 -1.05 3.67
N GLN A 52 -6.21 -2.12 4.40
CA GLN A 52 -6.93 -2.46 5.63
C GLN A 52 -6.04 -2.25 6.84
N ILE A 53 -6.59 -1.58 7.84
CA ILE A 53 -6.00 -1.43 9.16
C ILE A 53 -6.85 -2.26 10.11
N VAL A 54 -6.27 -3.35 10.61
CA VAL A 54 -6.96 -4.32 11.46
C VAL A 54 -6.48 -4.13 12.89
N GLY A 55 -7.39 -3.75 13.80
CA GLY A 55 -7.09 -3.52 15.20
C GLY A 55 -8.02 -4.32 16.12
N ASN A 56 -7.78 -4.23 17.43
CA ASN A 56 -8.57 -4.97 18.42
C ASN A 56 -9.99 -4.40 18.62
N GLN A 57 -10.26 -3.19 18.15
CA GLN A 57 -11.58 -2.54 18.25
C GLN A 57 -12.37 -2.58 16.95
N GLY A 58 -11.74 -2.98 15.84
CA GLY A 58 -12.39 -2.90 14.55
C GLY A 58 -11.42 -2.94 13.38
N VAL A 59 -11.98 -2.72 12.20
CA VAL A 59 -11.25 -2.66 10.93
C VAL A 59 -11.58 -1.35 10.24
N ILE A 60 -10.54 -0.67 9.72
CA ILE A 60 -10.69 0.40 8.75
C ILE A 60 -10.32 -0.14 7.38
N ASP A 61 -11.20 0.03 6.40
CA ASP A 61 -10.99 -0.37 4.99
C ASP A 61 -10.98 0.88 4.11
N LEU A 62 -9.88 1.11 3.40
CA LEU A 62 -9.68 2.25 2.50
C LEU A 62 -9.66 1.74 1.06
N ARG A 63 -10.50 2.33 0.20
CA ARG A 63 -10.63 2.01 -1.22
C ARG A 63 -10.58 3.31 -2.04
N CYS A 64 -9.39 3.63 -2.56
CA CYS A 64 -9.11 4.90 -3.23
C CYS A 64 -9.99 5.17 -4.46
N ASP A 65 -10.54 4.11 -5.08
CA ASP A 65 -11.36 4.13 -6.28
C ASP A 65 -12.87 4.11 -6.00
N ARG A 66 -13.29 4.18 -4.73
CA ARG A 66 -14.69 4.18 -4.31
C ARG A 66 -15.06 5.39 -3.46
N GLU A 67 -16.35 5.69 -3.43
CA GLU A 67 -16.97 6.61 -2.48
C GLU A 67 -18.09 5.84 -1.76
N PRO A 68 -18.11 5.80 -0.41
CA PRO A 68 -17.15 6.39 0.52
C PRO A 68 -15.72 5.83 0.42
N PHE A 69 -14.71 6.69 0.56
CA PHE A 69 -13.29 6.29 0.45
C PHE A 69 -12.87 5.31 1.55
N ALA A 70 -13.35 5.52 2.77
CA ALA A 70 -12.97 4.75 3.93
C ALA A 70 -14.21 4.31 4.71
N HIS A 71 -14.16 3.10 5.24
CA HIS A 71 -15.21 2.51 6.07
C HIS A 71 -14.60 2.00 7.36
N PHE A 72 -15.34 2.14 8.45
CA PHE A 72 -15.05 1.54 9.75
C PHE A 72 -16.04 0.42 10.03
N ARG A 73 -15.54 -0.69 10.55
CA ARG A 73 -16.35 -1.74 11.15
C ARG A 73 -15.92 -1.94 12.58
N GLU A 74 -16.81 -1.65 13.52
CA GLU A 74 -16.57 -1.89 14.94
C GLU A 74 -16.67 -3.38 15.29
N GLY A 75 -15.81 -3.83 16.20
CA GLY A 75 -15.76 -5.19 16.71
C GLY A 75 -14.39 -5.82 16.52
N CYS A 76 -13.89 -6.47 17.57
CA CYS A 76 -12.63 -7.19 17.54
C CYS A 76 -12.69 -8.34 16.52
N PRO A 77 -11.91 -8.31 15.42
CA PRO A 77 -11.97 -9.33 14.38
C PRO A 77 -11.36 -10.67 14.82
N TRP A 78 -10.71 -10.70 15.98
CA TRP A 78 -10.06 -11.88 16.54
C TRP A 78 -10.98 -12.71 17.45
N LEU A 79 -12.16 -12.20 17.80
CA LEU A 79 -13.10 -12.85 18.72
C LEU A 79 -14.32 -13.33 17.93
N PRO A 80 -14.53 -14.66 17.78
CA PRO A 80 -15.60 -15.21 16.95
C PRO A 80 -17.00 -14.90 17.50
N ASP A 81 -17.13 -14.77 18.82
CA ASP A 81 -18.43 -14.64 19.50
C ASP A 81 -18.90 -13.19 19.66
N ARG A 82 -18.09 -12.21 19.24
CA ARG A 82 -18.47 -10.81 19.32
C ARG A 82 -19.17 -10.40 18.03
N LYS A 83 -20.41 -9.93 18.13
CA LYS A 83 -21.11 -9.33 16.99
C LYS A 83 -20.25 -8.20 16.41
N THR A 84 -19.96 -8.29 15.11
CA THR A 84 -19.37 -7.19 14.35
C THR A 84 -20.49 -6.28 13.89
N GLU A 85 -20.32 -4.98 14.10
CA GLU A 85 -21.26 -3.98 13.61
C GLU A 85 -21.25 -3.91 12.07
N PRO A 86 -22.25 -3.31 11.43
CA PRO A 86 -22.21 -2.99 10.01
C PRO A 86 -21.03 -2.06 9.66
N TRP A 87 -20.63 -2.05 8.39
CA TRP A 87 -19.68 -1.05 7.89
C TRP A 87 -20.31 0.34 7.89
N VAL A 88 -19.61 1.31 8.48
CA VAL A 88 -20.02 2.71 8.57
C VAL A 88 -18.99 3.58 7.82
N PRO A 89 -19.42 4.51 6.96
CA PRO A 89 -18.47 5.37 6.24
C PRO A 89 -17.71 6.29 7.19
N ILE A 90 -16.48 6.62 6.80
CA ILE A 90 -15.65 7.63 7.46
C ILE A 90 -15.54 8.83 6.52
N SER A 91 -15.83 10.02 7.03
CA SER A 91 -15.58 11.29 6.35
C SER A 91 -14.54 12.13 7.09
N SER A 92 -14.18 13.27 6.51
CA SER A 92 -13.37 14.30 7.17
C SER A 92 -13.98 14.82 8.48
N LEU A 93 -15.29 14.64 8.68
CA LEU A 93 -16.02 15.01 9.89
C LEU A 93 -16.13 13.86 10.91
N GLY A 94 -15.62 12.68 10.58
CA GLY A 94 -15.59 11.50 11.44
C GLY A 94 -16.47 10.34 10.99
N ILE A 95 -16.59 9.34 11.85
CA ILE A 95 -17.30 8.09 11.58
C ILE A 95 -18.82 8.34 11.51
N GLY A 96 -19.47 7.85 10.46
CA GLY A 96 -20.91 7.94 10.28
C GLY A 96 -21.41 9.35 9.95
N LYS A 97 -20.51 10.31 9.70
CA LYS A 97 -20.86 11.67 9.28
C LYS A 97 -20.81 11.77 7.76
N SER A 98 -21.77 12.47 7.18
CA SER A 98 -21.76 12.81 5.76
C SER A 98 -20.57 13.70 5.44
N GLU A 99 -19.94 13.42 4.30
CA GLU A 99 -18.85 14.25 3.81
C GLU A 99 -19.38 15.61 3.31
N THR A 100 -18.63 16.67 3.56
CA THR A 100 -18.99 18.05 3.15
C THR A 100 -18.11 18.60 2.04
N VAL A 101 -17.02 17.91 1.72
CA VAL A 101 -16.10 18.29 0.64
C VAL A 101 -15.97 17.16 -0.38
N PRO A 102 -15.78 17.45 -1.67
CA PRO A 102 -15.74 16.41 -2.71
C PRO A 102 -14.39 15.65 -2.72
N ILE A 103 -14.13 14.83 -1.69
CA ILE A 103 -12.86 14.09 -1.51
C ILE A 103 -12.57 13.17 -2.69
N SER A 104 -13.56 12.40 -3.17
CA SER A 104 -13.39 11.53 -4.35
C SER A 104 -12.82 12.26 -5.55
N GLN A 105 -13.31 13.48 -5.84
CA GLN A 105 -12.86 14.26 -7.00
C GLN A 105 -11.39 14.68 -6.90
N THR A 106 -10.86 14.82 -5.68
CA THR A 106 -9.48 15.25 -5.47
C THR A 106 -8.52 14.07 -5.31
N VAL A 107 -8.99 12.94 -4.76
CA VAL A 107 -8.17 11.75 -4.53
C VAL A 107 -8.08 10.84 -5.76
N GLN A 108 -9.20 10.53 -6.44
CA GLN A 108 -9.26 9.53 -7.51
C GLN A 108 -8.41 9.86 -8.74
N ASN A 109 -8.13 11.15 -8.97
CA ASN A 109 -7.30 11.63 -10.08
C ASN A 109 -5.96 12.19 -9.61
N HIS A 110 -5.52 11.85 -8.39
CA HIS A 110 -4.27 12.33 -7.79
C HIS A 110 -4.16 13.87 -7.67
N LYS A 111 -5.27 14.59 -7.81
CA LYS A 111 -5.30 16.07 -7.78
C LYS A 111 -4.82 16.61 -6.44
N SER A 112 -5.16 15.96 -5.33
CA SER A 112 -4.67 16.35 -4.00
C SER A 112 -3.15 16.30 -3.89
N ALA A 113 -2.50 15.29 -4.50
CA ALA A 113 -1.05 15.18 -4.50
C ALA A 113 -0.40 16.29 -5.34
N LEU A 114 -0.98 16.61 -6.50
CA LEU A 114 -0.51 17.69 -7.35
C LEU A 114 -0.64 19.07 -6.68
N ILE A 115 -1.81 19.36 -6.08
CA ILE A 115 -2.03 20.60 -5.32
C ILE A 115 -0.99 20.70 -4.20
N ASN A 116 -0.78 19.60 -3.46
CA ASN A 116 0.19 19.60 -2.39
C ASN A 116 1.62 19.89 -2.89
N LEU A 117 2.01 19.33 -4.04
CA LEU A 117 3.31 19.57 -4.65
C LEU A 117 3.48 21.05 -5.05
N ILE A 118 2.48 21.64 -5.71
CA ILE A 118 2.49 23.06 -6.12
C ILE A 118 2.65 23.95 -4.88
N GLU A 119 1.81 23.75 -3.87
CA GLU A 119 1.90 24.52 -2.62
C GLU A 119 3.25 24.34 -1.91
N SER A 120 3.87 23.17 -2.03
CA SER A 120 5.17 22.89 -1.43
C SER A 120 6.26 23.73 -2.06
N VAL A 121 6.23 23.88 -3.38
CA VAL A 121 7.13 24.76 -4.13
C VAL A 121 6.88 26.22 -3.76
N GLU A 122 5.63 26.67 -3.81
CA GLU A 122 5.26 28.08 -3.52
C GLU A 122 5.62 28.50 -2.10
N LYS A 123 5.40 27.62 -1.12
CA LYS A 123 5.66 27.89 0.30
C LYS A 123 7.07 27.47 0.74
N ASN A 124 7.92 27.01 -0.18
CA ASN A 124 9.27 26.50 0.09
C ASN A 124 9.30 25.49 1.26
N ARG A 125 8.40 24.50 1.22
CA ARG A 125 8.32 23.41 2.20
C ARG A 125 8.42 22.06 1.50
N SER A 126 8.66 20.99 2.26
CA SER A 126 8.55 19.63 1.73
C SER A 126 7.10 19.25 1.42
N PRO A 127 6.85 18.41 0.40
CA PRO A 127 5.57 17.73 0.22
C PRO A 127 5.18 16.91 1.45
N LEU A 128 3.87 16.70 1.65
CA LEU A 128 3.35 15.88 2.75
C LEU A 128 3.75 14.41 2.61
N CYS A 129 3.86 13.93 1.37
CA CYS A 129 4.46 12.64 1.02
C CYS A 129 5.66 12.95 0.14
N GLY A 130 6.86 12.95 0.74
CA GLY A 130 8.06 13.53 0.17
C GLY A 130 9.17 12.50 -0.06
N LEU A 131 10.41 12.96 0.10
CA LEU A 131 11.60 12.15 -0.18
C LEU A 131 11.66 10.90 0.71
N GLU A 132 11.35 11.01 2.00
CA GLU A 132 11.45 9.90 2.94
C GLU A 132 10.43 8.80 2.65
N GLU A 133 9.18 9.16 2.33
CA GLU A 133 8.14 8.22 1.92
C GLU A 133 8.49 7.56 0.58
N GLY A 134 9.05 8.32 -0.37
CA GLY A 134 9.51 7.81 -1.66
C GLY A 134 10.65 6.80 -1.52
N ILE A 135 11.68 7.14 -0.71
CA ILE A 135 12.79 6.24 -0.39
C ILE A 135 12.26 4.97 0.29
N SER A 136 11.34 5.12 1.24
CA SER A 136 10.74 4.00 1.96
C SER A 136 9.99 3.06 1.02
N THR A 137 9.20 3.61 0.09
CA THR A 137 8.48 2.83 -0.92
C THR A 137 9.43 1.98 -1.77
N VAL A 138 10.50 2.59 -2.30
CA VAL A 138 11.50 1.88 -3.10
C VAL A 138 12.19 0.79 -2.27
N ARG A 139 12.53 1.07 -1.01
CA ARG A 139 13.14 0.07 -0.11
C ARG A 139 12.22 -1.12 0.15
N PHE A 140 10.93 -0.89 0.35
CA PHE A 140 9.95 -1.96 0.53
C PHE A 140 9.85 -2.83 -0.72
N VAL A 141 9.71 -2.24 -1.91
CA VAL A 141 9.68 -3.00 -3.18
C VAL A 141 10.96 -3.81 -3.37
N GLN A 142 12.14 -3.21 -3.17
CA GLN A 142 13.41 -3.92 -3.33
C GLN A 142 13.59 -5.07 -2.33
N SER A 143 12.98 -4.99 -1.14
CA SER A 143 13.02 -6.06 -0.16
C SER A 143 12.25 -7.30 -0.59
N VAL A 144 11.16 -7.13 -1.35
CA VAL A 144 10.39 -8.24 -1.92
C VAL A 144 11.25 -9.00 -2.90
N PHE A 145 11.92 -8.29 -3.82
CA PHE A 145 12.85 -8.90 -4.75
C PHE A 145 14.04 -9.56 -4.05
N ALA A 146 14.60 -8.92 -3.02
CA ALA A 146 15.71 -9.50 -2.25
C ALA A 146 15.31 -10.82 -1.58
N SER A 147 14.15 -10.85 -0.93
CA SER A 147 13.61 -12.09 -0.33
C SER A 147 13.35 -13.15 -1.38
N HIS A 148 12.76 -12.76 -2.52
CA HIS A 148 12.46 -13.67 -3.62
C HIS A 148 13.72 -14.36 -4.18
N VAL A 149 14.79 -13.60 -4.47
CA VAL A 149 16.07 -14.14 -4.96
C VAL A 149 16.69 -15.12 -3.96
N GLU A 150 16.44 -14.94 -2.67
CA GLU A 150 16.86 -15.88 -1.62
C GLU A 150 15.83 -16.99 -1.33
N SER A 151 14.95 -17.30 -2.29
CA SER A 151 13.90 -18.33 -2.18
C SER A 151 12.91 -18.07 -1.05
N GLY A 152 12.52 -16.80 -0.85
CA GLY A 152 11.51 -16.39 0.15
C GLY A 152 12.05 -16.27 1.57
N LYS A 153 13.37 -16.21 1.76
CA LYS A 153 13.96 -16.03 3.09
C LYS A 153 13.66 -14.67 3.70
N ASN A 154 13.66 -14.62 5.02
CA ASN A 154 13.60 -13.36 5.76
C ASN A 154 14.85 -12.52 5.49
N VAL A 155 14.65 -11.33 4.90
CA VAL A 155 15.70 -10.33 4.71
C VAL A 155 15.60 -9.24 5.77
N ARG A 156 16.75 -8.71 6.20
CA ARG A 156 16.79 -7.62 7.18
C ARG A 156 16.79 -6.26 6.50
N PHE A 157 16.17 -5.29 7.17
CA PHE A 157 16.25 -3.89 6.80
C PHE A 157 17.31 -3.15 7.65
N PRO A 158 18.00 -2.15 7.08
CA PRO A 158 18.05 -1.85 5.64
C PRO A 158 18.76 -2.96 4.86
N LEU A 159 18.43 -3.11 3.57
CA LEU A 159 19.09 -4.10 2.71
C LEU A 159 20.59 -3.80 2.62
N LYS A 160 21.42 -4.84 2.72
CA LYS A 160 22.88 -4.72 2.57
C LYS A 160 23.27 -4.36 1.14
N LEU A 161 22.64 -5.00 0.16
CA LEU A 161 22.84 -4.73 -1.26
C LEU A 161 21.92 -3.58 -1.70
N ARG A 162 22.50 -2.48 -2.17
CA ARG A 162 21.78 -1.33 -2.75
C ARG A 162 21.83 -1.33 -4.28
N LYS A 163 21.47 -2.46 -4.87
CA LYS A 163 21.29 -2.67 -6.32
C LYS A 163 19.95 -3.37 -6.54
N HIS A 164 19.45 -3.35 -7.77
CA HIS A 164 18.20 -4.03 -8.09
C HIS A 164 18.32 -5.54 -7.84
N SER A 165 17.59 -6.11 -6.89
CA SER A 165 17.85 -7.49 -6.44
C SER A 165 17.68 -8.53 -7.56
N LEU A 166 16.71 -8.35 -8.47
CA LEU A 166 16.53 -9.26 -9.62
C LEU A 166 17.69 -9.23 -10.62
N SER A 167 18.59 -8.23 -10.58
CA SER A 167 19.78 -8.26 -11.44
C SER A 167 20.83 -9.30 -11.00
N ALA A 168 20.60 -9.97 -9.86
CA ALA A 168 21.47 -11.02 -9.34
C ALA A 168 21.04 -12.44 -9.75
N LEU A 169 19.88 -12.59 -10.42
CA LEU A 169 19.43 -13.86 -11.02
C LEU A 169 20.12 -14.11 -12.37
#